data_AF-A0A506PQD4-F1
#
_entry.id   AF-A0A506PQD4-F1
#
_cell.length_a   1.000
_cell.length_b   1.000
_cell.length_c   1.000
_cell.angle_alpha   90.00
_cell.angle_beta   90.00
_cell.angle_gamma   90.00
#
_symmetry.space_group_name_H-M   'P 1'
#
loop_
_entity.id
_entity.type
_entity.pdbx_description
1 polymer ?
#
loop_
_entity_poly.entity_id
_entity_poly.type
_entity_poly.pdbx_seq_one_letter_code
_entity_poly.pdbx_strand_id
1 'polypeptide(L)' 'MKITKIVGILLIVAGVFLGYLGITKIVDNSAEVKIFDLEIDVSNESGKEQGYVYLGIAALLFAGGVYSLKKK' A
#
# COMPACT_ATOMS: atom_id res chain seq x y z
N MET A 1 -14.95 -13.39 20.54
CA MET A 1 -13.70 -13.54 19.74
C MET A 1 -12.51 -13.27 20.65
N LYS A 2 -11.42 -14.05 20.61
CA LYS A 2 -10.19 -13.70 21.34
C LYS A 2 -9.62 -12.39 20.77
N ILE A 3 -9.12 -11.50 21.64
CA ILE A 3 -8.52 -10.21 21.25
C ILE A 3 -7.42 -10.37 20.19
N THR A 4 -6.61 -11.43 20.28
CA THR A 4 -5.58 -11.76 19.29
C THR A 4 -6.13 -11.95 17.88
N LYS A 5 -7.32 -12.54 17.73
CA LYS A 5 -7.99 -12.67 16.43
C LYS A 5 -8.50 -11.33 15.90
N ILE A 6 -9.00 -10.46 16.80
CA ILE A 6 -9.47 -9.12 16.43
C ILE A 6 -8.29 -8.29 15.91
N VAL A 7 -7.17 -8.30 16.62
CA VAL A 7 -5.93 -7.60 16.21
C VAL A 7 -5.40 -8.16 14.89
N GLY A 8 -5.41 -9.48 14.70
CA GLY A 8 -5.00 -10.11 13.43
C GLY A 8 -5.86 -9.67 12.23
N ILE A 9 -7.18 -9.60 12.39
CA ILE A 9 -8.09 -9.12 11.34
C ILE A 9 -7.86 -7.63 11.06
N LEU A 10 -7.70 -6.80 12.09
CA LEU A 10 -7.41 -5.37 11.93
C LEU A 10 -6.10 -5.14 11.16
N LEU A 11 -5.05 -5.91 11.46
CA LEU A 11 -3.77 -5.85 10.75
C LEU A 11 -3.92 -6.19 9.26
N ILE A 12 -4.72 -7.22 8.93
CA ILE A 12 -4.98 -7.61 7.55
C ILE A 12 -5.75 -6.50 6.82
N VAL A 13 -6.82 -5.98 7.42
CA VAL A 13 -7.63 -4.91 6.82
C VAL A 13 -6.79 -3.65 6.59
N ALA A 14 -5.98 -3.26 7.58
CA ALA A 14 -5.06 -2.14 7.45
C ALA A 14 -4.00 -2.37 6.36
N GLY A 15 -3.45 -3.58 6.27
CA GLY A 15 -2.49 -3.97 5.23
C GLY A 15 -3.08 -3.88 3.83
N VAL A 16 -4.30 -4.39 3.61
CA VAL A 16 -4.98 -4.29 2.30
C VAL A 16 -5.26 -2.83 1.94
N PHE A 17 -5.72 -2.02 2.90
CA PHE A 17 -5.98 -0.60 2.67
C PHE A 17 -4.71 0.17 2.29
N LEU A 18 -3.62 -0.02 3.03
CA LEU A 18 -2.32 0.59 2.71
C LEU A 18 -1.76 0.09 1.38
N GLY A 19 -1.97 -1.18 1.05
CA GLY A 19 -1.57 -1.75 -0.23
C GLY A 19 -2.29 -1.07 -1.40
N TYR A 20 -3.60 -0.87 -1.27
CA TYR A 20 -4.39 -0.14 -2.27
C TYR A 20 -3.90 1.31 -2.44
N LEU A 21 -3.63 2.02 -1.34
CA LEU A 21 -3.07 3.36 -1.39
C LEU A 21 -1.69 3.39 -2.04
N GLY A 22 -0.83 2.40 -1.72
CA GLY A 22 0.50 2.26 -2.31
C GLY A 22 0.44 2.06 -3.82
N ILE A 23 -0.38 1.12 -4.30
CA ILE A 23 -0.56 0.88 -5.75
C ILE A 23 -1.09 2.13 -6.43
N THR A 24 -2.13 2.77 -5.87
CA THR A 24 -2.71 3.98 -6.42
C THR A 24 -1.67 5.10 -6.52
N LYS A 25 -0.88 5.31 -5.46
CA LYS A 25 0.23 6.28 -5.44
C LYS A 25 1.27 5.97 -6.52
N ILE A 26 1.65 4.70 -6.70
CA ILE A 26 2.61 4.32 -7.75
C ILE A 26 2.01 4.64 -9.12
N VAL A 27 0.77 4.24 -9.38
CA VAL A 27 0.11 4.44 -10.68
C VAL A 27 -0.05 5.93 -10.98
N ASP A 28 -0.56 6.72 -10.04
CA ASP A 28 -0.77 8.17 -10.20
C ASP A 28 0.54 8.92 -10.44
N ASN A 29 1.63 8.50 -9.80
CA ASN A 29 2.96 9.11 -9.99
C ASN A 29 3.77 8.43 -11.12
N SER A 30 3.22 7.37 -11.74
CA SER A 30 3.75 6.77 -12.98
C SER A 30 3.08 7.31 -14.23
N ALA A 31 1.86 7.79 -14.10
CA ALA A 31 1.13 8.40 -15.19
C ALA A 31 1.79 9.75 -15.52
N GLU A 32 2.56 9.78 -16.60
CA GLU A 32 2.76 11.00 -17.38
C GLU A 32 1.37 11.56 -17.67
N VAL A 33 1.00 12.66 -17.00
CA VAL A 33 -0.23 13.36 -17.31
C VAL A 33 -0.01 14.04 -18.65
N LYS A 34 -0.29 13.31 -19.74
CA LYS A 34 -0.30 13.82 -21.11
C LYS A 34 -1.43 14.83 -21.24
N ILE A 35 -1.19 16.06 -20.79
CA ILE A 35 -2.07 17.20 -21.07
C ILE A 35 -1.77 17.65 -22.49
N PHE A 36 -2.51 17.03 -23.42
CA PHE A 36 -2.80 17.51 -24.77
C PHE A 36 -1.67 17.58 -25.82
N ASP A 37 -0.42 17.81 -25.45
CA ASP A 37 0.81 17.71 -26.29
C ASP A 37 2.05 18.29 -25.58
N LEU A 38 1.87 18.84 -24.36
CA LEU A 38 2.97 19.29 -23.53
C LEU A 38 3.41 18.10 -22.66
N GLU A 39 4.54 17.50 -23.02
CA GLU A 39 5.30 16.56 -22.19
C GLU A 39 5.85 17.33 -20.98
N ILE A 40 4.95 17.73 -20.06
CA ILE A 40 5.36 18.24 -18.76
C ILE A 40 5.73 17.01 -17.95
N ASP A 41 7.04 16.78 -17.84
CA ASP A 41 7.65 15.72 -17.05
C ASP A 41 7.37 15.99 -15.55
N VAL A 42 6.15 15.70 -15.11
CA VAL A 42 5.76 15.62 -13.70
C VAL A 42 5.87 14.16 -13.25
N SER A 43 6.86 13.42 -13.76
CA SER A 43 7.23 12.12 -13.22
C SER A 43 7.77 12.34 -11.81
N ASN A 44 6.88 12.22 -10.82
CA ASN A 44 7.25 12.40 -9.42
C ASN A 44 7.83 11.09 -8.89
N GLU A 45 9.13 10.87 -9.16
CA GLU A 45 9.88 9.71 -8.65
C GLU A 45 9.76 9.57 -7.12
N SER A 46 9.72 10.69 -6.39
CA SER A 46 9.54 10.68 -4.94
C SER A 46 8.16 10.14 -4.53
N GLY A 47 7.11 10.44 -5.31
CA GLY A 47 5.77 9.89 -5.12
C GLY A 47 5.70 8.38 -5.40
N LYS A 48 6.41 7.89 -6.41
CA LYS A 48 6.59 6.45 -6.67
C LYS A 48 7.31 5.75 -5.53
N GLU A 49 8.41 6.33 -5.05
CA GLU A 49 9.19 5.78 -3.95
C GLU A 49 8.34 5.63 -2.67
N GLN A 50 7.56 6.65 -2.32
CA GLN A 50 6.59 6.57 -1.22
C GLN A 50 5.56 5.45 -1.44
N GLY A 51 5.08 5.27 -2.68
CA GLY A 51 4.19 4.17 -3.04
C GLY A 51 4.79 2.79 -2.77
N TYR A 52 6.08 2.59 -3.10
CA TYR A 52 6.80 1.35 -2.78
C TYR A 52 6.98 1.15 -1.27
N VAL A 53 7.22 2.21 -0.50
CA VAL A 53 7.26 2.15 0.97
C VAL A 53 5.91 1.70 1.53
N TYR A 54 4.80 2.28 1.04
CA TYR A 54 3.46 1.86 1.45
C TYR A 54 3.19 0.39 1.11
N LEU A 55 3.59 -0.08 -0.07
CA LEU A 55 3.49 -1.49 -0.45
C LEU A 55 4.31 -2.41 0.46
N GLY A 56 5.54 -2.01 0.81
CA GLY A 56 6.39 -2.77 1.73
C GLY A 56 5.77 -2.90 3.11
N ILE A 57 5.27 -1.80 3.67
CA ILE A 57 4.57 -1.79 4.97
C ILE A 57 3.29 -2.62 4.90
N ALA A 58 2.52 -2.50 3.82
CA ALA A 58 1.31 -3.28 3.60
C ALA A 58 1.59 -4.80 3.61
N ALA A 59 2.65 -5.23 2.93
CA ALA A 59 3.07 -6.63 2.90
C ALA A 59 3.44 -7.13 4.31
N LEU A 60 4.20 -6.34 5.07
CA LEU A 60 4.57 -6.68 6.46
C LEU A 60 3.37 -6.77 7.39
N LEU A 61 2.43 -5.81 7.31
CA LEU A 61 1.20 -5.81 8.12
C LEU A 61 0.30 -6.99 7.77
N PHE A 62 0.13 -7.27 6.48
CA PHE A 62 -0.68 -8.40 6.03
C PHE A 62 -0.09 -9.73 6.49
N ALA A 63 1.21 -9.95 6.30
CA ALA A 63 1.91 -11.14 6.76
C ALA A 63 1.83 -11.28 8.29
N GLY A 64 2.06 -10.19 9.05
CA GLY A 64 1.97 -10.16 10.50
C GLY A 64 0.55 -10.42 11.02
N GLY A 65 -0.47 -9.92 10.33
CA GLY A 65 -1.87 -10.18 10.62
C GLY A 65 -2.26 -11.64 10.39
N VAL A 66 -1.89 -12.21 9.24
CA VAL A 66 -2.10 -13.64 8.93
C VAL A 66 -1.37 -14.54 9.93
N TYR A 67 -0.13 -14.22 10.28
CA TYR A 67 0.64 -14.96 11.27
C TYR A 67 -0.01 -14.90 12.66
N SER A 68 -0.50 -13.72 13.07
CA SER A 68 -1.21 -13.54 14.34
C SER A 68 -2.50 -14.34 14.41
N LEU A 69 -3.20 -14.54 13.28
CA LEU A 69 -4.38 -15.41 13.23
C LEU A 69 -4.07 -16.90 13.34
N LYS A 70 -2.87 -17.33 12.90
CA LYS A 70 -2.42 -18.73 13.02
C LYS A 70 -1.94 -19.09 14.43
N LYS A 71 -1.49 -18.12 15.22
CA LYS A 71 -1.02 -18.36 16.59
C LYS A 71 -2.25 -18.59 17.52
N LYS A 72 -2.38 -19.80 18.06
CA LYS A 72 -3.53 -20.28 18.86
C LYS A 72 -3.80 -19.45 20.13
#